data_AF-A0A2G8K957-F1
#
_entry.id   AF-A0A2G8K957-F1
#
_cell.length_a   1.000
_cell.length_b   1.000
_cell.length_c   1.000
_cell.angle_alpha   90.00
_cell.angle_beta   90.00
_cell.angle_gamma   90.00
#
_symmetry.space_group_name_H-M   'P 1'
#
loop_
_entity.id
_entity.type
_entity.pdbx_description
1 polymer ?
#
loop_
_entity_poly.entity_id
_entity_poly.type
_entity_poly.pdbx_seq_one_letter_code
_entity_poly.pdbx_strand_id
1 'polypeptide(L)'
;MSSPPVKGMQVQVIYEAKPTHELSYFNYPQDKDQAHPQIGRVFRWSKASPDLFATLGGPQHQAKIFHLGHHQIPICETLPVTGSLSWHAFLPICAVAMDTQVKLMFAET
;
A
#
# COMPACT_ATOMS: atom_id res chain seq x y z
N MET A 1 3.26 36.99 -6.90
CA MET A 1 2.17 36.35 -6.11
C MET A 1 2.08 34.90 -6.56
N SER A 2 2.73 33.98 -5.85
CA SER A 2 2.72 32.55 -6.21
C SER A 2 1.55 31.86 -5.53
N SER A 3 0.75 31.14 -6.29
CA SER A 3 -0.32 30.25 -5.82
C SER A 3 0.15 29.32 -4.69
N PRO A 4 -0.70 29.03 -3.68
CA PRO A 4 -0.33 28.13 -2.59
C PRO A 4 -0.10 26.70 -3.14
N PRO A 5 0.83 25.93 -2.56
CA PRO A 5 1.05 24.55 -2.96
C PRO A 5 -0.22 23.75 -2.70
N VAL A 6 -0.71 23.06 -3.74
CA VAL A 6 -1.83 22.11 -3.64
C VAL A 6 -1.46 21.10 -2.56
N LYS A 7 -2.25 21.07 -1.47
CA LYS A 7 -2.12 20.08 -0.40
C LYS A 7 -2.00 18.69 -1.04
N GLY A 8 -0.86 18.05 -0.79
CA GLY A 8 -0.58 16.70 -1.24
C GLY A 8 -1.76 15.80 -0.91
N MET A 9 -2.09 14.93 -1.86
CA MET A 9 -3.18 13.97 -1.78
C MET A 9 -3.04 13.18 -0.48
N GLN A 10 -3.85 13.51 0.53
CA GLN A 10 -3.97 12.67 1.71
C GLN A 10 -4.67 11.40 1.25
N VAL A 11 -3.89 10.36 1.01
CA VAL A 11 -4.42 9.01 0.94
C VAL A 11 -4.81 8.68 2.38
N GLN A 12 -6.04 9.07 2.74
CA GLN A 12 -6.69 8.50 3.89
C GLN A 12 -6.88 7.03 3.53
N VAL A 13 -6.10 6.15 4.17
CA VAL A 13 -6.35 4.71 4.10
C VAL A 13 -7.67 4.51 4.84
N ILE A 14 -8.77 4.69 4.14
CA ILE A 14 -10.07 4.18 4.57
C ILE A 14 -9.86 2.68 4.48
N TYR A 15 -9.77 2.03 5.65
CA TYR A 15 -9.78 0.58 5.74
C TYR A 15 -11.13 0.12 5.18
N GLU A 16 -11.23 -0.07 3.87
CA GLU A 16 -12.29 -0.89 3.31
C GLU A 16 -11.94 -2.31 3.72
N ALA A 17 -12.59 -2.74 4.80
CA ALA A 17 -12.64 -4.12 5.23
C ALA A 17 -13.03 -4.98 4.02
N LYS A 18 -12.43 -6.17 3.90
CA LYS A 18 -12.90 -7.22 2.99
C LYS A 18 -14.44 -7.27 3.06
N PRO A 19 -15.14 -7.51 1.94
CA PRO A 19 -16.57 -7.81 1.97
C PRO A 19 -16.76 -9.24 2.51
N THR A 20 -16.48 -9.45 3.79
CA THR A 20 -17.19 -10.43 4.61
C THR A 20 -18.51 -9.77 4.99
N HIS A 21 -19.60 -10.54 5.03
CA HIS A 21 -21.00 -10.12 5.05
C HIS A 21 -21.47 -9.14 6.16
N GLU A 22 -20.56 -8.57 6.97
CA GLU A 22 -20.83 -7.49 7.91
C GLU A 22 -20.03 -6.23 7.53
N LEU A 23 -20.76 -5.21 7.09
CA LEU A 23 -20.26 -3.84 6.97
C LEU A 23 -20.04 -3.27 8.38
N SER A 24 -18.88 -3.52 8.96
CA SER A 24 -18.45 -2.86 10.19
C SER A 24 -18.05 -1.41 9.89
N TYR A 25 -18.83 -0.46 10.41
CA TYR A 25 -18.56 0.97 10.27
C TYR A 25 -17.36 1.40 11.11
N PHE A 26 -16.15 1.35 10.52
CA PHE A 26 -14.97 1.93 11.14
C PHE A 26 -14.99 3.46 10.97
N ASN A 27 -15.30 4.18 12.05
CA ASN A 27 -15.49 5.65 12.02
C ASN A 27 -14.20 6.46 12.25
N TYR A 28 -13.05 5.82 12.49
CA TYR A 28 -11.79 6.54 12.77
C TYR A 28 -10.58 5.88 12.09
N PRO A 29 -9.68 6.67 11.49
CA PRO A 29 -8.42 6.15 10.98
C PRO A 29 -7.58 5.62 12.14
N GLN A 30 -7.20 4.34 12.08
CA GLN A 30 -6.33 3.72 13.07
C GLN A 30 -4.91 4.29 13.03
N ASP A 31 -4.45 4.70 11.83
CA ASP A 31 -3.16 5.36 11.63
C ASP A 31 -3.35 6.64 10.79
N LYS A 32 -2.58 7.68 11.12
CA LYS A 32 -2.57 8.97 10.42
C LYS A 32 -1.32 9.17 9.57
N ASP A 33 -0.35 8.26 9.65
CA ASP A 33 0.89 8.35 8.90
C ASP A 33 0.64 8.14 7.41
N GLN A 34 1.27 8.98 6.59
CA GLN A 34 1.16 8.89 5.15
C GLN A 34 2.04 7.75 4.63
N ALA A 35 1.44 6.80 3.90
CA ALA A 35 2.20 5.73 3.27
C ALA A 35 3.25 6.25 2.26
N HIS A 36 2.93 7.35 1.57
CA HIS A 36 3.79 7.99 0.56
C HIS A 36 3.66 9.52 0.66
N PRO A 37 4.77 10.29 0.67
CA PRO A 37 4.71 11.72 0.94
C PRO A 37 4.30 12.58 -0.27
N GLN A 38 4.21 12.01 -1.49
CA GLN A 38 3.73 12.75 -2.67
C GLN A 38 2.46 12.15 -3.28
N ILE A 39 2.53 10.90 -3.75
CA ILE A 39 1.43 10.26 -4.50
C ILE A 39 1.27 8.82 -4.06
N GLY A 40 0.04 8.41 -3.77
CA GLY A 40 -0.35 7.00 -3.73
C GLY A 40 -1.08 6.64 -5.02
N ARG A 41 -0.67 5.58 -5.70
CA ARG A 41 -1.26 5.12 -6.97
C ARG A 41 -2.07 3.85 -6.82
N VAL A 42 -1.56 2.89 -6.04
CA VAL A 42 -2.17 1.57 -5.89
C VAL A 42 -2.18 1.17 -4.43
N PHE A 43 -3.28 0.56 -3.99
CA PHE A 43 -3.44 -0.07 -2.69
C PHE A 43 -4.13 -1.43 -2.88
N ARG A 44 -3.59 -2.49 -2.25
CA ARG A 44 -4.18 -3.84 -2.26
C ARG A 44 -3.92 -4.58 -0.95
N TRP A 45 -4.97 -5.21 -0.43
CA TRP A 45 -4.89 -6.19 0.64
C TRP A 45 -4.27 -7.51 0.18
N SER A 46 -3.52 -8.15 1.07
CA SER A 46 -3.12 -9.53 0.90
C SER A 46 -4.35 -10.45 0.92
N LYS A 47 -4.35 -11.43 0.01
CA LYS A 47 -5.36 -12.48 0.02
C LYS A 47 -5.06 -13.53 1.09
N ALA A 48 -3.78 -13.78 1.34
CA ALA A 48 -3.28 -14.80 2.24
C ALA A 48 -3.28 -14.39 3.72
N SER A 49 -3.11 -13.09 4.02
CA SER A 49 -3.12 -12.57 5.39
C SER A 49 -4.04 -11.34 5.50
N PRO A 50 -4.93 -11.26 6.50
CA PRO A 50 -5.75 -10.08 6.73
C PRO A 50 -4.94 -8.87 7.20
N ASP A 51 -3.78 -9.10 7.79
CA ASP A 51 -2.97 -8.05 8.40
C ASP A 51 -2.00 -7.40 7.42
N LEU A 52 -1.83 -7.97 6.23
CA LEU A 52 -0.89 -7.45 5.25
C LEU A 52 -1.58 -6.65 4.15
N PHE A 53 -1.04 -5.48 3.85
CA PHE A 53 -1.40 -4.71 2.67
C PHE A 53 -0.18 -4.12 2.01
N ALA A 54 -0.29 -3.83 0.72
CA ALA A 54 0.78 -3.22 -0.03
C ALA A 54 0.29 -1.99 -0.79
N THR A 55 1.21 -1.04 -0.94
CA THR A 55 0.97 0.22 -1.63
C THR A 55 2.06 0.51 -2.64
N LEU A 56 1.69 1.22 -3.69
CA LEU A 56 2.61 1.76 -4.67
C LEU A 56 2.44 3.28 -4.71
N GLY A 57 3.55 4.01 -4.65
CA GLY A 57 3.50 5.46 -4.58
C GLY A 57 4.82 6.15 -4.91
N GLY A 58 4.89 7.45 -4.64
CA GLY A 58 6.03 8.30 -4.90
C GLY A 58 6.41 9.13 -3.67
N PRO A 59 7.66 9.61 -3.61
CA PRO A 59 8.58 9.81 -4.73
C PRO A 59 9.34 8.51 -5.09
N GLN A 60 9.87 8.43 -6.32
CA GLN A 60 10.70 7.32 -6.81
C GLN A 60 9.98 5.95 -6.96
N HIS A 61 8.69 5.93 -7.25
CA HIS A 61 7.98 4.68 -7.58
C HIS A 61 8.18 3.58 -6.52
N GLN A 62 7.96 3.91 -5.25
CA GLN A 62 8.16 3.00 -4.14
C GLN A 62 7.00 2.00 -4.00
N ALA A 63 7.33 0.73 -3.86
CA ALA A 63 6.44 -0.31 -3.37
C ALA A 63 6.71 -0.54 -1.87
N LYS A 64 5.66 -0.54 -1.06
CA LYS A 64 5.75 -0.77 0.38
C LYS A 64 4.75 -1.83 0.80
N ILE A 65 5.18 -2.77 1.62
CA ILE A 65 4.30 -3.70 2.34
C ILE A 65 4.18 -3.20 3.77
N PHE A 66 3.01 -3.37 4.38
CA PHE A 66 2.68 -2.95 5.74
C PHE A 66 1.99 -4.09 6.48
N HIS A 67 2.12 -4.09 7.80
CA HIS A 67 1.45 -5.00 8.71
C HIS A 67 0.50 -4.23 9.64
N LEU A 68 -0.77 -4.63 9.71
CA LEU A 68 -1.75 -4.11 10.66
C LEU A 68 -1.31 -4.46 12.08
N GLY A 69 -1.11 -3.44 12.91
CA GLY A 69 -0.64 -3.64 14.30
C GLY A 69 0.88 -3.56 14.49
N HIS A 70 1.66 -3.40 13.41
CA HIS A 70 3.06 -3.01 13.52
C HIS A 70 3.30 -1.70 12.78
N HIS A 71 3.75 -0.67 13.50
CA HIS A 71 4.04 0.65 12.93
C HIS A 71 5.25 0.64 11.97
N GLN A 72 5.94 -0.49 11.84
CA GLN A 72 7.07 -0.61 10.93
C GLN A 72 6.60 -1.03 9.55
N ILE A 73 7.11 -0.35 8.52
CA ILE A 73 7.04 -0.79 7.12
C ILE A 73 7.99 -2.00 7.05
N PRO A 74 7.51 -3.26 6.95
CA PRO A 74 8.43 -4.39 6.97
C PRO A 74 9.31 -4.37 5.71
N ILE A 75 8.78 -3.87 4.59
CA ILE A 75 9.46 -3.92 3.30
C ILE A 75 9.17 -2.65 2.49
N CYS A 76 10.22 -1.93 2.10
CA CYS A 76 10.17 -0.79 1.20
C CYS A 76 11.14 -1.02 0.04
N GLU A 77 10.64 -0.91 -1.18
CA GLU A 77 11.39 -1.17 -2.40
C GLU A 77 11.23 -0.03 -3.39
N THR A 78 12.35 0.52 -3.86
CA THR A 78 12.37 1.56 -4.89
C THR A 78 12.42 0.92 -6.26
N LEU A 79 11.48 1.28 -7.13
CA LEU A 79 11.37 0.70 -8.46
C LEU A 79 11.86 1.70 -9.52
N PRO A 80 12.46 1.21 -10.61
CA PRO A 80 12.87 2.07 -11.73
C PRO A 80 11.67 2.76 -12.40
N VAL A 81 10.50 2.12 -12.39
CA VAL A 81 9.27 2.63 -13.02
C VAL A 81 8.04 2.32 -12.17
N THR A 82 6.97 3.10 -12.36
CA THR A 82 5.67 2.74 -11.80
C THR A 82 5.10 1.56 -12.58
N GLY A 83 4.46 0.61 -11.88
CA GLY A 83 3.56 -0.32 -12.55
C GLY A 83 2.37 -0.71 -11.67
N SER A 84 2.15 -2.01 -11.53
CA SER A 84 0.96 -2.56 -10.88
C SER A 84 1.34 -3.56 -9.79
N LEU A 85 0.39 -3.87 -8.91
CA LEU A 85 0.61 -4.70 -7.73
C LEU A 85 -0.45 -5.80 -7.64
N SER A 86 0.00 -7.02 -7.34
CA SER A 86 -0.85 -8.18 -7.10
C SER A 86 -0.31 -9.06 -5.98
N TRP A 87 -1.19 -9.69 -5.22
CA TRP A 87 -0.83 -10.63 -4.16
C TRP A 87 -1.00 -12.07 -4.62
N HIS A 88 -0.08 -12.94 -4.22
CA HIS A 88 -0.26 -14.37 -4.35
C HIS A 88 -1.52 -14.81 -3.59
N ALA A 89 -2.21 -15.84 -4.10
CA ALA A 89 -3.51 -16.24 -3.57
C ALA A 89 -3.43 -16.81 -2.15
N PHE A 90 -2.35 -17.54 -1.84
CA PHE A 90 -2.21 -18.32 -0.60
C PHE A 90 -0.93 -18.05 0.19
N LEU A 91 -0.02 -17.24 -0.35
CA LEU A 91 1.29 -16.98 0.28
C LEU A 91 1.41 -15.48 0.52
N PRO A 92 2.14 -15.04 1.56
CA PRO A 92 2.41 -13.63 1.83
C PRO A 92 3.46 -13.07 0.85
N ILE A 93 3.24 -13.27 -0.44
CA ILE A 93 4.12 -12.83 -1.52
C ILE A 93 3.37 -11.80 -2.35
N CYS A 94 4.00 -10.65 -2.54
CA CYS A 94 3.50 -9.57 -3.36
C CYS A 94 4.33 -9.47 -4.65
N ALA A 95 3.66 -9.53 -5.80
CA ALA A 95 4.26 -9.31 -7.11
C ALA A 95 4.03 -7.86 -7.54
N VAL A 96 5.12 -7.19 -7.92
CA VAL A 96 5.07 -5.84 -8.48
C VAL A 96 5.56 -5.90 -9.92
N ALA A 97 4.65 -5.64 -10.86
CA ALA A 97 4.98 -5.58 -12.27
C ALA A 97 5.54 -4.20 -12.61
N MET A 98 6.68 -4.20 -13.31
CA MET A 98 7.33 -3.03 -13.89
C MET A 98 7.29 -3.17 -15.43
N ASP A 99 8.04 -2.35 -16.15
CA ASP A 99 8.05 -2.34 -17.62
C ASP A 99 8.48 -3.68 -18.24
N THR A 100 9.59 -4.22 -17.77
CA THR A 100 10.33 -5.34 -18.36
C THR A 100 10.52 -6.48 -17.37
N GLN A 101 10.17 -6.25 -16.11
CA GLN A 101 10.48 -7.14 -15.00
C GLN A 101 9.31 -7.20 -14.01
N VAL A 102 9.19 -8.33 -13.32
CA VAL A 102 8.29 -8.49 -12.18
C VAL A 102 9.15 -8.78 -10.96
N LYS A 103 9.05 -7.95 -9.93
CA LYS A 103 9.73 -8.16 -8.65
C LYS A 103 8.79 -8.87 -7.70
N LEU A 104 9.27 -9.95 -7.08
CA LEU A 104 8.57 -10.63 -5.99
C LEU A 104 9.10 -10.10 -4.66
N MET A 105 8.20 -9.66 -3.80
CA MET A 105 8.47 -9.18 -2.45
C MET A 105 7.85 -10.18 -1.46
N PHE A 106 8.65 -10.70 -0.55
CA PHE A 106 8.23 -11.72 0.41
C PHE A 106 7.95 -11.06 1.74
N ALA A 107 6.68 -10.95 2.13
CA ALA A 107 6.32 -10.47 3.45
C ALA A 107 6.53 -11.60 4.45
N GLU A 108 7.57 -11.47 5.28
CA GLU A 108 7.77 -12.34 6.43
C GLU A 108 6.65 -12.04 7.45
N THR A 109 6.03 -13.11 7.95
CA THR A 109 4.98 -13.08 8.99
C THR A 109 5.60 -13.21 10.37
#